data_AF-A0A9P8W041-F1
#
_entry.id   AF-A0A9P8W041-F1
#
_cell.length_a   1.000
_cell.length_b   1.000
_cell.length_c   1.000
_cell.angle_alpha   90.00
_cell.angle_beta   90.00
_cell.angle_gamma   90.00
#
_symmetry.space_group_name_H-M   'P 1'
#
loop_
_entity.id
_entity.type
_entity.pdbx_description
1 polymer ?
#
loop_
_entity_poly.entity_id
_entity_poly.type
_entity_poly.pdbx_seq_one_letter_code
_entity_poly.pdbx_strand_id
1 'polypeptide(L)'
;MEAVVDWARFNKRHISVFVSTHSWRRSTLSQGEIAHTIEQGDDSNCNVPGIFFYAQGMPVVVNKNIYTGLRIVNGAEFTAADVIPDHKYPGYHLAENVTIHFGPPLAILLRSRDTESLAFPTLPVGTVLIRPISQTLDPANPRFKFLSAKCPRRGLPVVPAFALTDYKAQSKTFAEVLLELRGHRIVNGEPSKCDFTSLYVQLSRCTTLRGVKLLSPVRHQDFIGNKLDQAIVDGMQRLRNLAVETRRIYEGRGRDT
;
A
#
# COMPACT_ATOMS: atom_id res chain seq x y z
N MET A 1 -2.34 -11.18 3.29
CA MET A 1 -3.46 -12.15 3.29
C MET A 1 -3.84 -12.52 4.72
N GLU A 2 -2.91 -13.12 5.48
CA GLU A 2 -3.08 -13.55 6.87
C GLU A 2 -3.68 -12.45 7.77
N ALA A 3 -3.12 -11.24 7.75
CA ALA A 3 -3.64 -10.12 8.55
C ALA A 3 -5.13 -9.80 8.30
N VAL A 4 -5.62 -9.95 7.06
CA VAL A 4 -7.04 -9.74 6.75
C VAL A 4 -7.89 -10.83 7.37
N VAL A 5 -7.42 -12.08 7.28
CA VAL A 5 -8.11 -13.27 7.81
C VAL A 5 -8.19 -13.18 9.33
N ASP A 6 -7.09 -12.87 10.00
CA ASP A 6 -7.04 -12.73 11.45
C ASP A 6 -7.92 -11.59 11.94
N TRP A 7 -7.81 -10.42 11.29
CA TRP A 7 -8.67 -9.28 11.62
C TRP A 7 -10.15 -9.61 11.41
N ALA A 8 -10.50 -10.25 10.30
CA ALA A 8 -11.88 -10.62 10.02
C ALA A 8 -12.41 -11.63 11.04
N ARG A 9 -11.63 -12.65 11.40
CA ARG A 9 -12.01 -13.64 12.42
C ARG A 9 -12.17 -12.99 13.80
N PHE A 10 -11.21 -12.16 14.20
CA PHE A 10 -11.26 -11.41 15.46
C PHE A 10 -12.53 -10.54 15.55
N ASN A 11 -12.89 -9.88 14.44
CA ASN A 11 -14.07 -9.01 14.35
C ASN A 11 -15.35 -9.75 13.92
N LYS A 12 -15.33 -11.09 13.82
CA LYS A 12 -16.46 -11.92 13.37
C LYS A 12 -17.08 -11.46 12.04
N ARG A 13 -16.21 -11.10 11.08
CA ARG A 13 -16.60 -10.66 9.74
C ARG A 13 -16.45 -11.79 8.72
N HIS A 14 -17.36 -11.83 7.76
CA HIS A 14 -17.25 -12.68 6.59
C HIS A 14 -16.12 -12.19 5.66
N ILE A 15 -15.42 -13.13 5.02
CA ILE A 15 -14.32 -12.87 4.10
C ILE A 15 -14.78 -13.17 2.67
N SER A 16 -14.74 -12.17 1.81
CA SER A 16 -14.90 -12.34 0.37
C SER A 16 -13.55 -12.24 -0.33
N VAL A 17 -13.20 -13.21 -1.16
CA VAL A 17 -11.97 -13.25 -1.93
C VAL A 17 -12.31 -12.96 -3.39
N PHE A 18 -11.83 -11.86 -3.94
CA PHE A 18 -12.07 -11.49 -5.34
C PHE A 18 -10.82 -11.72 -6.16
N VAL A 19 -10.88 -12.63 -7.13
CA VAL A 19 -9.79 -12.86 -8.08
C VAL A 19 -9.94 -11.88 -9.23
N SER A 20 -8.91 -11.09 -9.54
CA SER A 20 -8.92 -10.19 -10.69
C SER A 20 -9.06 -11.00 -11.98
N THR A 21 -9.78 -10.47 -12.97
CA THR A 21 -9.89 -11.14 -14.27
C THR A 21 -8.65 -10.88 -15.11
N HIS A 22 -8.19 -11.92 -15.81
CA HIS A 22 -7.05 -11.87 -16.71
C HIS A 22 -7.51 -12.29 -18.11
N SER A 23 -7.22 -11.47 -19.12
CA SER A 23 -7.57 -11.75 -20.51
C SER A 23 -6.34 -12.14 -21.31
N TRP A 24 -6.49 -13.15 -22.17
CA TRP A 24 -5.39 -13.75 -22.90
C TRP A 24 -5.74 -13.83 -24.38
N ARG A 25 -4.79 -13.51 -25.27
CA ARG A 25 -5.01 -13.69 -26.71
C ARG A 25 -4.64 -15.12 -27.11
N ARG A 26 -5.65 -15.95 -27.43
CA ARG A 26 -5.59 -17.25 -28.14
C ARG A 26 -4.21 -17.96 -28.17
N SER A 27 -3.61 -18.18 -27.01
CA SER A 27 -2.46 -19.06 -26.82
C SER A 27 -2.78 -20.02 -25.68
N THR A 28 -2.36 -21.27 -25.82
CA THR A 28 -2.29 -22.21 -24.71
C THR A 28 -1.21 -21.71 -23.76
N LEU A 29 -1.63 -21.00 -22.72
CA LEU A 29 -0.76 -20.61 -21.62
C LEU A 29 -0.41 -21.83 -20.79
N SER A 30 0.83 -21.88 -20.32
CA SER A 30 1.21 -22.88 -19.32
C SER A 30 0.47 -22.61 -18.00
N GLN A 31 0.21 -23.66 -17.22
CA GLN A 31 -0.36 -23.50 -15.87
C GLN A 31 0.53 -22.61 -14.98
N GLY A 32 1.86 -22.68 -15.18
CA GLY A 32 2.82 -21.83 -14.47
C GLY A 32 2.65 -20.34 -14.78
N GLU A 33 2.46 -19.98 -16.05
CA GLU A 33 2.17 -18.58 -16.42
C GLU A 33 0.89 -18.07 -15.79
N ILE A 34 -0.17 -18.89 -15.79
CA ILE A 34 -1.46 -18.52 -15.19
C ILE A 34 -1.32 -18.31 -13.69
N ALA A 35 -0.73 -19.27 -12.98
CA ALA A 35 -0.52 -19.21 -11.54
C ALA A 35 0.32 -17.98 -11.16
N HIS A 36 1.46 -17.78 -11.83
CA HIS A 36 2.34 -16.65 -11.55
C HIS A 36 1.67 -15.31 -11.85
N THR A 37 0.79 -15.25 -12.85
CA THR A 37 0.01 -14.03 -13.13
C THR A 37 -1.01 -13.74 -12.05
N ILE A 38 -1.65 -14.75 -11.47
CA ILE A 38 -2.59 -14.56 -10.36
C ILE A 38 -1.84 -14.17 -9.07
N GLU A 39 -0.68 -14.78 -8.83
CA GLU A 39 0.20 -14.51 -7.69
C GLU A 39 0.86 -13.13 -7.75
N GLN A 40 1.12 -12.62 -8.96
CA GLN A 40 1.66 -11.27 -9.14
C GLN A 40 0.70 -10.24 -8.54
N GLY A 41 1.05 -9.77 -7.35
CA GLY A 41 0.32 -8.75 -6.61
C GLY A 41 0.36 -7.37 -7.26
N ASP A 42 0.05 -6.36 -6.46
CA ASP A 42 0.25 -4.98 -6.84
C ASP A 42 1.71 -4.54 -6.62
N ASP A 43 2.17 -3.64 -7.47
CA ASP A 43 3.42 -2.90 -7.33
C ASP A 43 3.36 -1.61 -8.16
N SER A 44 4.48 -0.90 -8.30
CA SER A 44 4.55 0.33 -9.11
C SER A 44 4.26 0.11 -10.60
N ASN A 45 4.36 -1.12 -11.10
CA ASN A 45 4.08 -1.50 -12.49
C ASN A 45 2.65 -2.05 -12.67
N CYS A 46 1.98 -2.45 -11.60
CA CYS A 46 0.57 -2.86 -11.61
C CYS A 46 -0.14 -2.45 -10.32
N ASN A 47 -1.07 -1.49 -10.38
CA ASN A 47 -1.77 -1.01 -9.18
C ASN A 47 -2.94 -1.92 -8.75
N VAL A 48 -3.23 -2.97 -9.53
CA VAL A 48 -4.35 -3.88 -9.32
C VAL A 48 -3.81 -5.23 -8.84
N PRO A 49 -4.12 -5.67 -7.61
CA PRO A 49 -3.67 -6.96 -7.12
C PRO A 49 -4.31 -8.10 -7.91
N GLY A 50 -3.59 -9.23 -8.05
CA GLY A 50 -4.15 -10.44 -8.66
C GLY A 50 -5.31 -11.03 -7.85
N ILE A 51 -5.25 -10.91 -6.52
CA ILE A 51 -6.29 -11.35 -5.58
C ILE A 51 -6.52 -10.27 -4.53
N PHE A 52 -7.80 -9.93 -4.28
CA PHE A 52 -8.21 -8.97 -3.26
C PHE A 52 -9.04 -9.66 -2.18
N PHE A 53 -8.50 -9.72 -0.97
CA PHE A 53 -9.22 -10.20 0.23
C PHE A 53 -10.00 -9.05 0.83
N TYR A 54 -11.29 -9.25 1.04
CA TYR A 54 -12.21 -8.26 1.57
C TYR A 54 -12.91 -8.77 2.83
N ALA A 55 -12.93 -7.93 3.86
CA ALA A 55 -13.82 -8.04 4.99
C ALA A 55 -14.38 -6.65 5.30
N GLN A 56 -15.69 -6.57 5.55
CA GLN A 56 -16.35 -5.29 5.81
C GLN A 56 -15.75 -4.60 7.03
N GLY A 57 -15.38 -3.32 6.87
CA GLY A 57 -14.76 -2.49 7.90
C GLY A 57 -13.24 -2.57 7.95
N MET A 58 -12.58 -3.37 7.11
CA MET A 58 -11.12 -3.46 7.11
C MET A 58 -10.47 -2.15 6.63
N PRO A 59 -9.29 -1.78 7.14
CA PRO A 59 -8.49 -0.70 6.59
C PRO A 59 -8.00 -1.07 5.19
N VAL A 60 -8.05 -0.10 4.28
CA VAL A 60 -7.57 -0.23 2.91
C VAL A 60 -6.82 1.00 2.44
N VAL A 61 -5.95 0.82 1.45
CA VAL A 61 -5.25 1.90 0.75
C VAL A 61 -5.60 1.85 -0.73
N VAL A 62 -5.80 3.03 -1.32
CA VAL A 62 -5.96 3.20 -2.76
C VAL A 62 -4.59 3.27 -3.42
N ASN A 63 -4.37 2.48 -4.48
CA ASN A 63 -3.05 2.37 -5.15
C ASN A 63 -2.89 3.29 -6.36
N LYS A 64 -3.89 4.09 -6.70
CA LYS A 64 -3.87 4.99 -7.87
C LYS A 64 -4.57 6.31 -7.56
N ASN A 65 -4.15 7.38 -8.23
CA ASN A 65 -4.91 8.62 -8.24
C ASN A 65 -6.19 8.42 -9.06
N ILE A 66 -7.36 8.57 -8.42
CA ILE A 66 -8.67 8.38 -9.08
C ILE A 66 -9.42 9.71 -9.09
N TYR A 67 -9.70 10.27 -7.91
CA TYR A 67 -10.42 11.52 -7.76
C TYR A 67 -9.64 12.45 -6.82
N THR A 68 -8.69 13.20 -7.38
CA THR A 68 -7.79 14.08 -6.61
C THR A 68 -8.55 15.16 -5.84
N GLY A 69 -9.60 15.73 -6.44
CA GLY A 69 -10.48 16.71 -5.77
C GLY A 69 -11.24 16.16 -4.56
N LEU A 70 -11.43 14.83 -4.50
CA LEU A 70 -12.04 14.13 -3.37
C LEU A 70 -11.00 13.46 -2.46
N ARG A 71 -9.71 13.79 -2.62
CA ARG A 71 -8.57 13.19 -1.88
C ARG A 71 -8.44 11.67 -2.04
N ILE A 72 -8.97 11.10 -3.13
CA ILE A 72 -8.84 9.68 -3.46
C ILE A 72 -7.59 9.53 -4.33
N VAL A 73 -6.45 9.47 -3.64
CA VAL A 73 -5.10 9.47 -4.22
C VAL A 73 -4.31 8.22 -3.83
N ASN A 74 -3.24 7.94 -4.56
CA ASN A 74 -2.34 6.83 -4.26
C ASN A 74 -1.77 6.96 -2.83
N GLY A 75 -1.96 5.94 -2.01
CA GLY A 75 -1.53 5.90 -0.61
C GLY A 75 -2.55 6.43 0.40
N ALA A 76 -3.69 6.97 -0.06
CA ALA A 76 -4.76 7.41 0.83
C ALA A 76 -5.44 6.22 1.51
N GLU A 77 -5.65 6.34 2.82
CA GLU A 77 -6.22 5.32 3.70
C GLU A 77 -7.72 5.53 3.87
N PHE A 78 -8.46 4.42 3.85
CA PHE A 78 -9.90 4.38 4.03
C PHE A 78 -10.30 3.16 4.84
N THR A 79 -11.53 3.18 5.34
CA THR A 79 -12.24 1.99 5.78
C THR A 79 -13.10 1.47 4.64
N ALA A 80 -13.01 0.18 4.35
CA ALA A 80 -13.87 -0.48 3.36
C ALA A 80 -15.29 -0.64 3.94
N ALA A 81 -16.18 0.29 3.58
CA ALA A 81 -17.52 0.39 4.14
C ALA A 81 -18.44 -0.73 3.65
N ASP A 82 -18.38 -1.03 2.35
CA ASP A 82 -19.10 -2.12 1.73
C ASP A 82 -18.49 -2.52 0.38
N VAL A 83 -18.95 -3.63 -0.20
CA VAL A 83 -18.63 -4.07 -1.56
C VAL A 83 -19.92 -4.36 -2.32
N ILE A 84 -19.93 -4.05 -3.62
CA ILE A 84 -21.05 -4.36 -4.50
C ILE A 84 -20.65 -5.57 -5.36
N PRO A 85 -21.14 -6.78 -5.08
CA PRO A 85 -20.82 -7.97 -5.88
C PRO A 85 -21.24 -7.81 -7.35
N ASP A 86 -20.55 -8.51 -8.24
CA ASP A 86 -20.95 -8.61 -9.65
C ASP A 86 -21.63 -9.96 -9.89
N HIS A 87 -22.88 -9.96 -10.33
CA HIS A 87 -23.63 -11.18 -10.63
C HIS A 87 -22.98 -12.03 -11.73
N LYS A 88 -22.11 -11.45 -12.56
CA LYS A 88 -21.31 -12.20 -13.55
C LYS A 88 -20.26 -13.10 -12.90
N TYR A 89 -19.89 -12.82 -11.66
CA TYR A 89 -18.87 -13.54 -10.89
C TYR A 89 -19.49 -14.00 -9.56
N PRO A 90 -20.35 -15.05 -9.59
CA PRO A 90 -21.00 -15.55 -8.39
C PRO A 90 -19.96 -16.00 -7.35
N GLY A 91 -20.38 -15.97 -6.09
CA GLY A 91 -19.57 -16.44 -4.97
C GLY A 91 -19.65 -17.95 -4.83
N TYR A 92 -18.51 -18.58 -4.53
CA TYR A 92 -18.38 -20.00 -4.20
C TYR A 92 -17.89 -20.13 -2.77
N HIS A 93 -18.58 -20.93 -1.95
CA HIS A 93 -18.19 -21.17 -0.57
C HIS A 93 -16.88 -21.97 -0.51
N LEU A 94 -15.88 -21.45 0.17
CA LEU A 94 -14.63 -22.16 0.48
C LEU A 94 -14.62 -22.70 1.91
N ALA A 95 -15.23 -21.97 2.84
CA ALA A 95 -15.39 -22.33 4.24
C ALA A 95 -16.61 -21.59 4.82
N GLU A 96 -16.98 -21.87 6.08
CA GLU A 96 -18.17 -21.33 6.76
C GLU A 96 -18.33 -19.81 6.62
N ASN A 97 -17.22 -19.07 6.68
CA ASN A 97 -17.20 -17.60 6.60
C ASN A 97 -16.33 -17.07 5.45
N VAL A 98 -16.05 -17.89 4.43
CA VAL A 98 -15.18 -17.51 3.31
C VAL A 98 -15.85 -17.83 1.98
N THR A 99 -16.03 -16.81 1.14
CA THR A 99 -16.55 -16.94 -0.22
C THR A 99 -15.52 -16.45 -1.23
N ILE A 100 -15.29 -17.18 -2.32
CA ILE A 100 -14.43 -16.75 -3.44
C ILE A 100 -15.26 -16.38 -4.67
N HIS A 101 -14.83 -15.34 -5.36
CA HIS A 101 -15.40 -14.85 -6.61
C HIS A 101 -14.31 -14.86 -7.69
N PHE A 102 -14.58 -15.52 -8.82
CA PHE A 102 -13.66 -15.57 -9.98
C PHE A 102 -13.81 -14.34 -10.89
N GLY A 103 -13.78 -13.18 -10.26
CA GLY A 103 -13.80 -11.86 -10.89
C GLY A 103 -13.90 -10.76 -9.86
N PRO A 104 -13.63 -9.51 -10.24
CA PRO A 104 -13.74 -8.38 -9.33
C PRO A 104 -15.21 -8.02 -9.06
N PRO A 105 -15.50 -7.36 -7.93
CA PRO A 105 -16.82 -6.83 -7.65
C PRO A 105 -17.17 -5.70 -8.64
N LEU A 106 -18.43 -5.26 -8.69
CA LEU A 106 -18.82 -4.08 -9.47
C LEU A 106 -18.16 -2.82 -8.95
N ALA A 107 -18.05 -2.70 -7.63
CA ALA A 107 -17.43 -1.58 -6.94
C ALA A 107 -17.15 -1.89 -5.46
N ILE A 108 -16.37 -1.02 -4.82
CA ILE A 108 -16.18 -0.95 -3.37
C ILE A 108 -16.57 0.45 -2.88
N LEU A 109 -17.23 0.51 -1.72
CA LEU A 109 -17.54 1.75 -1.00
C LEU A 109 -16.47 2.00 0.05
N LEU A 110 -15.84 3.17 -0.02
CA LEU A 110 -14.81 3.60 0.93
C LEU A 110 -15.31 4.78 1.75
N ARG A 111 -14.84 4.86 2.99
CA ARG A 111 -15.07 6.02 3.87
C ARG A 111 -13.78 6.44 4.57
N SER A 112 -13.61 7.73 4.80
CA SER A 112 -12.57 8.32 5.64
C SER A 112 -13.07 9.64 6.23
N ARG A 113 -12.28 10.26 7.11
CA ARG A 113 -12.60 11.60 7.65
C ARG A 113 -12.78 12.64 6.55
N ASP A 114 -12.01 12.55 5.48
CA ASP A 114 -12.09 13.47 4.33
C ASP A 114 -13.39 13.30 3.52
N THR A 115 -14.07 12.15 3.65
CA THR A 115 -15.31 11.88 2.90
C THR A 115 -16.57 12.07 3.72
N GLU A 116 -16.49 12.32 5.03
CA GLU A 116 -17.64 12.37 5.96
C GLU A 116 -18.74 13.36 5.53
N SER A 117 -18.37 14.51 4.98
CA SER A 117 -19.30 15.54 4.52
C SER A 117 -19.84 15.30 3.10
N LEU A 118 -19.35 14.28 2.41
CA LEU A 118 -19.77 13.99 1.03
C LEU A 118 -21.12 13.27 1.04
N ALA A 119 -22.04 13.78 0.23
CA ALA A 119 -23.33 13.16 -0.05
C ALA A 119 -23.51 13.04 -1.56
N PHE A 120 -23.47 11.80 -2.06
CA PHE A 120 -23.80 11.50 -3.45
C PHE A 120 -25.19 10.86 -3.52
N PRO A 121 -26.04 11.24 -4.49
CA PRO A 121 -27.30 10.55 -4.70
C PRO A 121 -27.08 9.04 -4.81
N THR A 122 -27.93 8.24 -4.17
CA THR A 122 -27.89 6.76 -4.15
C THR A 122 -26.76 6.09 -3.38
N LEU A 123 -25.77 6.83 -2.86
CA LEU A 123 -24.73 6.27 -1.99
C LEU A 123 -24.98 6.62 -0.52
N PRO A 124 -24.56 5.77 0.43
CA PRO A 124 -24.55 6.13 1.84
C PRO A 124 -23.72 7.41 2.06
N VAL A 125 -24.21 8.30 2.92
CA VAL A 125 -23.50 9.52 3.32
C VAL A 125 -22.11 9.17 3.85
N GLY A 126 -21.13 9.99 3.53
CA GLY A 126 -19.76 9.79 3.98
C GLY A 126 -18.95 8.79 3.14
N THR A 127 -19.54 8.21 2.08
CA THR A 127 -18.89 7.18 1.27
C THR A 127 -18.61 7.61 -0.16
N VAL A 128 -17.56 7.01 -0.73
CA VAL A 128 -17.15 7.19 -2.12
C VAL A 128 -17.05 5.82 -2.80
N LEU A 129 -17.45 5.77 -4.07
CA LEU A 129 -17.47 4.53 -4.86
C LEU A 129 -16.22 4.42 -5.73
N ILE A 130 -15.50 3.32 -5.62
CA ILE A 130 -14.38 2.96 -6.51
C ILE A 130 -14.76 1.74 -7.34
N ARG A 131 -14.60 1.85 -8.66
CA ARG A 131 -14.83 0.75 -9.60
C ARG A 131 -13.52 0.05 -9.96
N PRO A 132 -13.57 -1.23 -10.38
CA PRO A 132 -12.41 -1.89 -10.96
C PRO A 132 -11.88 -1.15 -12.18
N ILE A 133 -10.55 -1.12 -12.30
CA ILE A 133 -9.85 -0.58 -13.47
C ILE A 133 -9.18 -1.72 -14.23
N SER A 134 -8.83 -1.46 -15.49
CA SER A 134 -8.04 -2.37 -16.30
C SER A 134 -6.60 -1.85 -16.45
N GLN A 135 -5.62 -2.74 -16.33
CA GLN A 135 -4.21 -2.47 -16.59
C GLN A 135 -3.58 -3.65 -17.32
N THR A 136 -2.75 -3.38 -18.31
CA THR A 136 -2.09 -4.43 -19.09
C THR A 136 -0.74 -4.78 -18.49
N LEU A 137 -0.55 -6.06 -18.17
CA LEU A 137 0.76 -6.64 -17.87
C LEU A 137 1.45 -6.89 -19.22
N ASP A 138 2.56 -6.20 -19.47
CA ASP A 138 3.26 -6.23 -20.76
C ASP A 138 4.63 -6.92 -20.61
N PRO A 139 4.93 -8.01 -21.33
CA PRO A 139 6.23 -8.67 -21.25
C PRO A 139 7.42 -7.81 -21.71
N ALA A 140 7.17 -6.68 -22.36
CA ALA A 140 8.20 -5.67 -22.58
C ALA A 140 8.75 -5.08 -21.27
N ASN A 141 7.97 -5.11 -20.19
CA ASN A 141 8.44 -4.75 -18.86
C ASN A 141 9.24 -5.91 -18.26
N PRO A 142 10.50 -5.69 -17.78
CA PRO A 142 11.31 -6.71 -17.12
C PRO A 142 10.59 -7.47 -16.00
N ARG A 143 9.66 -6.81 -15.30
CA ARG A 143 8.85 -7.39 -14.22
C ARG A 143 7.90 -8.48 -14.69
N PHE A 144 7.47 -8.45 -15.95
CA PHE A 144 6.45 -9.35 -16.53
C PHE A 144 7.00 -10.25 -17.63
N LYS A 145 8.33 -10.44 -17.71
CA LYS A 145 8.97 -11.33 -18.69
C LYS A 145 8.54 -12.78 -18.63
N PHE A 146 7.93 -13.20 -17.53
CA PHE A 146 7.33 -14.53 -17.40
C PHE A 146 6.10 -14.72 -18.29
N LEU A 147 5.51 -13.65 -18.80
CA LEU A 147 4.38 -13.70 -19.73
C LEU A 147 4.86 -13.92 -21.17
N SER A 148 4.27 -14.87 -21.88
CA SER A 148 4.43 -15.02 -23.33
C SER A 148 3.75 -13.91 -24.15
N ALA A 149 2.73 -13.24 -23.60
CA ALA A 149 1.99 -12.19 -24.29
C ALA A 149 1.39 -11.16 -23.31
N LYS A 150 0.92 -10.03 -23.84
CA LYS A 150 0.23 -9.00 -23.05
C LYS A 150 -1.03 -9.57 -22.38
N CYS A 151 -1.19 -9.29 -21.09
CA CYS A 151 -2.32 -9.73 -20.29
C CYS A 151 -3.05 -8.53 -19.66
N PRO A 152 -4.21 -8.11 -20.21
CA PRO A 152 -5.10 -7.19 -19.51
C PRO A 152 -5.62 -7.82 -18.21
N ARG A 153 -5.32 -7.17 -17.09
CA ARG A 153 -5.87 -7.46 -15.76
C ARG A 153 -6.94 -6.43 -15.42
N ARG A 154 -8.09 -6.88 -14.91
CA ARG A 154 -9.14 -5.99 -14.36
C ARG A 154 -9.46 -6.35 -12.91
N GLY A 155 -9.43 -5.34 -12.05
CA GLY A 155 -9.65 -5.47 -10.60
C GLY A 155 -9.68 -4.14 -9.86
N LEU A 156 -9.93 -4.19 -8.55
CA LEU A 156 -9.96 -2.98 -7.71
C LEU A 156 -8.53 -2.42 -7.53
N PRO A 157 -8.30 -1.12 -7.69
CA PRO A 157 -7.00 -0.49 -7.39
C PRO A 157 -6.87 -0.20 -5.89
N VAL A 158 -7.19 -1.19 -5.04
CA VAL A 158 -7.29 -1.08 -3.59
C VAL A 158 -6.66 -2.32 -2.96
N VAL A 159 -5.94 -2.14 -1.87
CA VAL A 159 -5.31 -3.23 -1.10
C VAL A 159 -5.60 -3.10 0.39
N PRO A 160 -5.65 -4.21 1.14
CA PRO A 160 -5.73 -4.15 2.60
C PRO A 160 -4.54 -3.41 3.21
N ALA A 161 -4.80 -2.54 4.19
CA ALA A 161 -3.81 -1.65 4.78
C ALA A 161 -3.47 -2.03 6.24
N PHE A 162 -3.22 -3.32 6.48
CA PHE A 162 -2.81 -3.83 7.79
C PHE A 162 -1.30 -3.70 8.05
N ALA A 163 -0.51 -3.63 6.98
CA ALA A 163 0.92 -3.39 7.04
C ALA A 163 1.28 -2.34 5.99
N LEU A 164 2.16 -1.41 6.36
CA LEU A 164 2.66 -0.36 5.49
C LEU A 164 4.18 -0.47 5.45
N THR A 165 4.74 -0.37 4.26
CA THR A 165 6.19 -0.16 4.15
C THR A 165 6.54 1.22 4.69
N ASP A 166 7.77 1.37 5.16
CA ASP A 166 8.36 2.64 5.55
C ASP A 166 8.22 3.72 4.47
N TYR A 167 8.41 3.36 3.19
CA TYR A 167 8.17 4.25 2.05
C TYR A 167 6.73 4.79 2.00
N LYS A 168 5.72 3.93 2.22
CA LYS A 168 4.30 4.32 2.19
C LYS A 168 3.84 5.00 3.47
N ALA A 169 4.54 4.76 4.57
CA ALA A 169 4.37 5.47 5.83
C ALA A 169 5.07 6.84 5.82
N GLN A 170 5.94 7.13 4.85
CA GLN A 170 6.61 8.42 4.75
C GLN A 170 5.57 9.56 4.66
N SER A 171 5.82 10.63 5.41
CA SER A 171 4.94 11.79 5.60
C SER A 171 3.61 11.53 6.30
N LYS A 172 3.43 10.36 6.93
CA LYS A 172 2.27 10.06 7.77
C LYS A 172 2.61 10.14 9.26
N THR A 173 1.59 10.33 10.06
CA THR A 173 1.68 10.39 11.53
C THR A 173 0.64 9.47 12.13
N PHE A 174 1.07 8.60 13.03
CA PHE A 174 0.23 7.62 13.71
C PHE A 174 0.26 7.83 15.23
N ALA A 175 -0.84 7.45 15.88
CA ALA A 175 -0.93 7.46 17.34
C ALA A 175 -0.24 6.23 17.96
N GLU A 176 -0.36 5.08 17.30
CA GLU A 176 0.33 3.83 17.65
C GLU A 176 0.88 3.17 16.38
N VAL A 177 2.03 2.51 16.51
CA VAL A 177 2.67 1.73 15.44
C VAL A 177 3.24 0.44 16.01
N LEU A 178 3.13 -0.65 15.24
CA LEU A 178 3.86 -1.88 15.48
C LEU A 178 4.94 -2.02 14.42
N LEU A 179 6.21 -1.97 14.82
CA LEU A 179 7.36 -1.90 13.91
C LEU A 179 8.15 -3.21 13.89
N GLU A 180 8.61 -3.60 12.70
CA GLU A 180 9.60 -4.66 12.52
C GLU A 180 10.87 -4.02 11.93
N LEU A 181 11.86 -3.80 12.80
CA LEU A 181 13.05 -2.99 12.51
C LEU A 181 14.15 -3.84 11.88
N ARG A 182 13.86 -4.40 10.71
CA ARG A 182 14.76 -5.28 9.95
C ARG A 182 14.85 -4.83 8.50
N GLY A 183 15.94 -5.19 7.84
CA GLY A 183 16.12 -4.92 6.42
C GLY A 183 15.32 -5.87 5.53
N HIS A 184 15.14 -5.46 4.27
CA HIS A 184 14.28 -6.15 3.30
C HIS A 184 14.93 -7.38 2.65
N ARG A 185 16.23 -7.63 2.85
CA ARG A 185 16.94 -8.76 2.23
C ARG A 185 17.08 -9.87 3.25
N ILE A 186 16.92 -11.12 2.83
CA ILE A 186 17.28 -12.28 3.65
C ILE A 186 18.67 -12.75 3.22
N VAL A 187 19.59 -12.89 4.19
CA VAL A 187 20.95 -13.39 4.00
C VAL A 187 21.18 -14.51 5.00
N ASN A 188 21.47 -15.72 4.52
CA ASN A 188 21.67 -16.92 5.36
C ASN A 188 20.51 -17.20 6.32
N GLY A 189 19.26 -16.98 5.89
CA GLY A 189 18.06 -17.18 6.71
C GLY A 189 17.74 -16.02 7.65
N GLU A 190 18.63 -15.03 7.80
CA GLU A 190 18.44 -13.88 8.67
C GLU A 190 18.12 -12.60 7.87
N PRO A 191 17.19 -11.76 8.34
CA PRO A 191 16.96 -10.46 7.74
C PRO A 191 18.18 -9.56 7.84
N SER A 192 18.46 -8.82 6.77
CA SER A 192 19.58 -7.88 6.71
C SER A 192 19.42 -6.76 7.74
N LYS A 193 20.47 -5.97 7.91
CA LYS A 193 20.42 -4.77 8.74
C LYS A 193 19.36 -3.79 8.23
N CYS A 194 18.60 -3.19 9.15
CA CYS A 194 17.73 -2.03 8.87
C CYS A 194 18.61 -0.80 8.59
N ASP A 195 18.48 -0.18 7.42
CA ASP A 195 19.27 1.02 7.11
C ASP A 195 18.84 2.20 7.98
N PHE A 196 19.77 3.14 8.18
CA PHE A 196 19.54 4.29 9.07
C PHE A 196 18.33 5.12 8.66
N THR A 197 18.11 5.32 7.36
CA THR A 197 17.02 6.16 6.85
C THR A 197 15.67 5.50 7.08
N SER A 198 15.56 4.20 6.79
CA SER A 198 14.36 3.41 7.07
C SER A 198 14.05 3.41 8.57
N LEU A 199 15.05 3.14 9.41
CA LEU A 199 14.92 3.19 10.87
C LEU A 199 14.37 4.54 11.35
N TYR A 200 14.96 5.63 10.86
CA TYR A 200 14.53 6.98 11.17
C TYR A 200 13.09 7.26 10.72
N VAL A 201 12.74 6.89 9.48
CA VAL A 201 11.39 7.07 8.94
C VAL A 201 10.38 6.32 9.82
N GLN A 202 10.60 5.03 10.08
CA GLN A 202 9.67 4.19 10.86
C GLN A 202 9.45 4.72 12.28
N LEU A 203 10.53 5.00 13.02
CA LEU A 203 10.43 5.48 14.40
C LEU A 203 9.78 6.86 14.49
N SER A 204 10.02 7.73 13.51
CA SER A 204 9.47 9.10 13.50
C SER A 204 8.01 9.19 13.04
N ARG A 205 7.35 8.06 12.70
CA ARG A 205 5.92 8.10 12.34
C ARG A 205 5.00 8.15 13.55
N CYS A 206 5.46 7.75 14.73
CA CYS A 206 4.68 7.79 15.94
C CYS A 206 4.95 9.09 16.71
N THR A 207 3.89 9.73 17.21
CA THR A 207 4.01 10.98 17.97
C THR A 207 4.61 10.80 19.37
N THR A 208 4.57 9.58 19.90
CA THR A 208 5.06 9.26 21.24
C THR A 208 5.80 7.93 21.26
N LEU A 209 6.80 7.79 22.12
CA LEU A 209 7.52 6.51 22.31
C LEU A 209 6.59 5.41 22.85
N ARG A 210 5.61 5.76 23.70
CA ARG A 210 4.62 4.82 24.24
C ARG A 210 3.74 4.19 23.16
N GLY A 211 3.47 4.92 22.07
CA GLY A 211 2.74 4.40 20.92
C GLY A 211 3.57 3.47 20.04
N VAL A 212 4.89 3.38 20.23
CA VAL A 212 5.76 2.47 19.47
C VAL A 212 5.81 1.11 20.15
N LYS A 213 5.39 0.08 19.42
CA LYS A 213 5.53 -1.33 19.79
C LYS A 213 6.46 -2.00 18.78
N LEU A 214 7.23 -2.98 19.23
CA LEU A 214 8.13 -3.74 18.36
C LEU A 214 7.62 -5.16 18.21
N LEU A 215 7.58 -5.65 16.97
CA LEU A 215 7.17 -7.02 16.66
C LEU A 215 8.22 -8.03 17.14
N SER A 216 9.49 -7.62 17.14
CA SER A 216 10.63 -8.42 17.54
C SER A 216 11.60 -7.61 18.42
N PRO A 217 12.42 -8.26 19.26
CA PRO A 217 13.50 -7.60 19.97
C PRO A 217 14.46 -6.85 19.03
N VAL A 218 14.94 -5.69 19.47
CA VAL A 218 15.94 -4.92 18.73
C VAL A 218 17.26 -5.69 18.66
N ARG A 219 17.86 -5.79 17.47
CA ARG A 219 19.21 -6.34 17.32
C ARG A 219 20.24 -5.22 17.41
N HIS A 220 21.37 -5.51 18.04
CA HIS A 220 22.47 -4.56 18.19
C HIS A 220 22.89 -3.94 16.85
N GLN A 221 22.99 -4.76 15.80
CA GLN A 221 23.40 -4.31 14.46
C GLN A 221 22.44 -3.32 13.78
N ASP A 222 21.14 -3.33 14.14
CA ASP A 222 20.13 -2.47 13.51
C ASP A 222 20.12 -1.07 14.13
N PHE A 223 20.55 -0.94 15.39
CA PHE A 223 20.55 0.33 16.12
C PHE A 223 21.95 0.85 16.39
N ILE A 224 22.80 0.05 17.03
CA ILE A 224 24.10 0.49 17.52
C ILE A 224 25.10 0.50 16.37
N GLY A 225 25.77 1.65 16.19
CA GLY A 225 26.66 1.86 15.06
C GLY A 225 25.92 1.99 13.71
N ASN A 226 24.59 2.08 13.72
CA ASN A 226 23.84 2.47 12.53
C ASN A 226 24.03 3.96 12.28
N LYS A 227 24.81 4.28 11.25
CA LYS A 227 25.19 5.65 10.91
C LYS A 227 24.62 6.02 9.56
N LEU A 228 24.25 7.28 9.44
CA LEU A 228 23.91 7.89 8.17
C LEU A 228 25.12 7.85 7.23
N ASP A 229 24.85 7.66 5.94
CA ASP A 229 25.88 7.70 4.91
C ASP A 229 26.66 9.03 4.97
N GLN A 230 27.99 8.95 4.89
CA GLN A 230 28.86 10.12 5.00
C GLN A 230 28.56 11.17 3.92
N ALA A 231 28.18 10.77 2.72
CA ALA A 231 27.80 11.69 1.65
C ALA A 231 26.56 12.51 2.02
N ILE A 232 25.61 11.92 2.75
CA ILE A 232 24.42 12.64 3.24
C ILE A 232 24.82 13.61 4.37
N VAL A 233 25.71 13.19 5.27
CA VAL A 233 26.24 14.05 6.34
C VAL A 233 26.93 15.28 5.75
N ASP A 234 27.83 15.08 4.79
CA ASP A 234 28.56 16.15 4.12
C ASP A 234 27.60 17.08 3.35
N GLY A 235 26.59 16.49 2.69
CA GLY A 235 25.52 17.23 2.01
C GLY A 235 24.71 18.11 2.96
N MET A 236 24.30 17.60 4.12
CA MET A 236 23.60 18.38 5.15
C MET A 236 24.46 19.53 5.68
N GLN A 237 25.76 19.30 5.88
CA GLN A 237 26.67 20.34 6.35
C GLN A 237 26.82 21.45 5.30
N ARG A 238 26.95 21.09 4.02
CA ARG A 238 26.95 22.05 2.92
C ARG A 238 25.67 22.88 2.88
N LEU A 239 24.50 22.25 3.04
CA LEU A 239 23.20 22.96 3.06
C LEU A 239 23.12 23.96 4.24
N ARG A 240 23.63 23.59 5.42
CA ARG A 240 23.71 24.52 6.57
C ARG A 240 24.56 25.74 6.26
N ASN A 241 25.74 25.54 5.67
CA ASN A 241 26.64 26.64 5.31
C ASN A 241 25.97 27.57 4.29
N LEU A 242 25.31 27.00 3.26
CA LEU A 242 24.56 27.78 2.27
C LEU A 242 23.38 28.55 2.89
N ALA A 243 22.69 27.97 3.87
CA ALA A 243 21.58 28.64 4.56
C ALA A 243 22.04 29.82 5.44
N VAL A 244 23.26 29.77 5.99
CA VAL A 244 23.87 30.91 6.69
C VAL A 244 24.19 32.02 5.72
N GLU A 245 24.83 31.69 4.59
CA GLU A 245 25.21 32.68 3.58
C GLU A 245 23.98 33.34 2.94
N THR A 246 22.94 32.55 2.63
CA THR A 246 21.67 33.05 2.08
C THR A 246 21.01 34.06 3.03
N ARG A 247 20.99 33.78 4.34
CA ARG A 247 20.46 34.71 5.35
C ARG A 247 21.28 35.99 5.42
N ARG A 248 22.61 35.88 5.44
CA ARG A 248 23.51 37.03 5.46
C ARG A 248 23.27 37.99 4.28
N ILE A 249 23.15 37.43 3.08
CA ILE A 249 22.89 38.22 1.86
C ILE A 249 21.50 38.89 1.93
N TYR A 250 20.47 38.15 2.37
CA TYR A 250 19.11 38.67 2.47
C TYR A 250 19.00 39.83 3.48
N GLU A 251 19.56 39.66 4.67
CA GLU A 251 19.56 40.68 5.73
C GLU A 251 20.44 41.89 5.38
N GLY A 252 21.52 41.68 4.63
CA GLY A 252 22.38 42.75 4.12
C GLY A 252 21.66 43.68 3.14
N ARG A 253 20.74 43.13 2.32
CA ARG A 253 19.96 43.92 1.34
C ARG A 253 18.85 44.79 1.95
N GLY A 254 18.42 44.48 3.18
CA GLY A 254 17.41 45.27 3.91
C GLY A 254 17.96 46.52 4.61
N ARG A 255 19.27 46.79 4.50
CA ARG A 255 19.93 47.95 5.12
C ARG A 255 20.25 49.08 4.13
N ASP A 256 19.98 48.89 2.84
CA ASP A 256 20.24 49.84 1.76
C ASP A 256 18.97 50.57 1.26
N THR A 257 17.89 50.59 2.07
CA THR A 257 16.68 51.41 1.88
C THR A 257 16.41 52.21 3.14
#